data_AF-A0A8H6H658-F1
#
_entry.id   AF-A0A8H6H658-F1
#
_cell.length_a   1.000
_cell.length_b   1.000
_cell.length_c   1.000
_cell.angle_alpha   90.00
_cell.angle_beta   90.00
_cell.angle_gamma   90.00
#
_symmetry.space_group_name_H-M   'P 1'
#
loop_
_entity.id
_entity.type
_entity.pdbx_description
1 polymer ?
#
loop_
_entity_poly.entity_id
_entity_poly.type
_entity_poly.pdbx_seq_one_letter_code
_entity_poly.pdbx_strand_id
1 'polypeptide(L)'
;GRTQYRTMVQGMPNEIEDEVSSIISDIIWDGKVPGVDRDTMSLPYELGGEAVLDIKLRNESIYMKLAQKFVEGLMRWTGVAKDLMFHDIPKSRNITERDAAPHIFLQTWDTMKQGARTSLPLSTWKMIETARKYKLAFDPPKVTTKIKQDLPVWYHPGRINDLLTPDDGVYSRCLRDCHLVMSV
;
A
#
# COMPACT_ATOMS: atom_id res chain seq x y z
N GLY A 1 14.21 21.23 -0.69
CA GLY A 1 15.10 20.12 -1.05
C GLY A 1 15.16 19.05 0.03
N ARG A 2 16.07 19.17 1.01
CA ARG A 2 16.31 18.13 2.05
C ARG A 2 15.09 17.78 2.91
N THR A 3 14.28 18.76 3.30
CA THR A 3 13.06 18.55 4.09
C THR A 3 12.02 17.76 3.30
N GLN A 4 11.67 18.23 2.08
CA GLN A 4 10.77 17.51 1.18
C GLN A 4 11.24 16.06 0.88
N TYR A 5 12.55 15.85 0.70
CA TYR A 5 13.11 14.51 0.54
C TYR A 5 12.94 13.66 1.80
N ARG A 6 13.25 14.19 2.99
CA ARG A 6 13.07 13.47 4.26
C ARG A 6 11.62 13.12 4.53
N THR A 7 10.70 14.05 4.28
CA THR A 7 9.26 13.80 4.36
C THR A 7 8.83 12.68 3.43
N MET A 8 9.40 12.60 2.22
CA MET A 8 9.07 11.52 1.29
C MET A 8 9.65 10.16 1.75
N VAL A 9 10.89 10.13 2.23
CA VAL A 9 11.59 8.88 2.61
C VAL A 9 11.14 8.35 3.97
N GLN A 10 10.93 9.24 4.93
CA GLN A 10 10.61 8.89 6.32
C GLN A 10 9.10 8.99 6.60
N GLY A 11 8.32 9.54 5.68
CA GLY A 11 6.92 9.90 5.88
C GLY A 11 6.78 11.26 6.58
N MET A 12 5.57 11.82 6.53
CA MET A 12 5.16 12.93 7.39
C MET A 12 4.37 12.32 8.56
N PRO A 13 4.79 12.52 9.82
CA PRO A 13 3.96 12.19 10.98
C PRO A 13 2.65 13.01 10.95
N ASN A 14 1.57 12.44 11.48
CA ASN A 14 0.25 13.08 11.45
C ASN A 14 0.26 14.44 12.18
N GLU A 15 1.08 14.56 13.23
CA GLU A 15 1.21 15.80 14.01
C GLU A 15 1.70 16.96 13.14
N ILE A 16 2.65 16.67 12.24
CA ILE A 16 3.19 17.67 11.30
C ILE A 16 2.16 17.95 10.19
N GLU A 17 1.41 16.95 9.73
CA GLU A 17 0.34 17.16 8.75
C GLU A 17 -0.75 18.10 9.29
N ASP A 18 -1.11 17.94 10.56
CA ASP A 18 -2.11 18.75 11.25
C ASP A 18 -1.56 20.17 11.56
N GLU A 19 -0.29 20.30 11.93
CA GLU A 19 0.34 21.61 12.15
C GLU A 19 0.39 22.44 10.85
N VAL A 20 0.89 21.86 9.75
CA VAL A 20 0.94 22.58 8.46
C VAL A 20 -0.47 22.88 7.95
N SER A 21 -1.43 21.99 8.24
CA SER A 21 -2.85 22.22 7.98
C SER A 21 -3.42 23.42 8.74
N SER A 22 -3.01 23.60 10.00
CA SER A 22 -3.37 24.78 10.81
C SER A 22 -2.77 26.03 10.21
N ILE A 23 -1.47 26.01 9.88
CA ILE A 23 -0.77 27.17 9.28
C ILE A 23 -1.46 27.63 7.99
N ILE A 24 -1.86 26.70 7.11
CA ILE A 24 -2.61 27.05 5.88
C ILE A 24 -3.93 27.75 6.22
N SER A 25 -4.65 27.23 7.21
CA SER A 25 -5.94 27.80 7.63
C SER A 25 -5.75 29.19 8.24
N ASP A 26 -4.73 29.36 9.08
CA ASP A 26 -4.39 30.65 9.70
C ASP A 26 -4.02 31.71 8.66
N ILE A 27 -3.31 31.31 7.59
CA ILE A 27 -2.96 32.21 6.47
C ILE A 27 -4.21 32.62 5.69
N ILE A 28 -5.12 31.70 5.39
CA ILE A 28 -6.32 31.98 4.60
C ILE A 28 -7.28 32.89 5.37
N TRP A 29 -7.44 32.63 6.67
CA TRP A 29 -8.41 33.34 7.50
C TRP A 29 -7.81 34.52 8.28
N ASP A 30 -6.49 34.75 8.19
CA ASP A 30 -5.79 35.83 8.91
C ASP A 30 -6.10 35.80 10.43
N GLY A 31 -6.07 34.60 11.01
CA GLY A 31 -6.41 34.35 12.41
C GLY A 31 -7.90 34.46 12.78
N LYS A 32 -8.80 34.60 11.81
CA LYS A 32 -10.26 34.63 12.03
C LYS A 32 -10.86 33.22 12.02
N VAL A 33 -12.09 33.12 12.54
CA VAL A 33 -12.87 31.87 12.52
C VAL A 33 -13.16 31.50 11.06
N PRO A 34 -12.88 30.25 10.62
CA PRO A 34 -13.20 29.80 9.27
C PRO A 34 -14.68 29.95 8.95
N GLY A 35 -14.98 30.67 7.86
CA GLY A 35 -16.36 30.86 7.39
C GLY A 35 -16.85 29.75 6.45
N VAL A 36 -15.91 28.98 5.89
CA VAL A 36 -16.16 27.92 4.90
C VAL A 36 -15.39 26.68 5.32
N ASP A 37 -16.02 25.52 5.15
CA ASP A 37 -15.39 24.23 5.43
C ASP A 37 -14.19 23.96 4.51
N ARG A 38 -13.20 23.25 5.03
CA ARG A 38 -11.95 23.00 4.33
C ARG A 38 -12.10 22.11 3.10
N ASP A 39 -13.03 21.17 3.11
CA ASP A 39 -13.29 20.33 1.94
C ASP A 39 -13.81 21.20 0.78
N THR A 40 -14.63 22.20 1.10
CA THR A 40 -15.15 23.17 0.13
C THR A 40 -14.04 24.08 -0.41
N MET A 41 -13.16 24.57 0.46
CA MET A 41 -12.02 25.41 0.03
C MET A 41 -11.04 24.67 -0.90
N SER A 42 -10.92 23.35 -0.73
CA SER A 42 -10.02 22.51 -1.52
C SER A 42 -10.57 22.20 -2.92
N LEU A 43 -11.84 22.52 -3.19
CA LEU A 43 -12.44 22.32 -4.51
C LEU A 43 -11.86 23.29 -5.56
N PRO A 44 -11.94 22.93 -6.86
CA PRO A 44 -11.62 23.83 -7.96
C PRO A 44 -12.52 25.08 -7.98
N TYR A 45 -12.03 26.15 -8.63
CA TYR A 45 -12.74 27.42 -8.77
C TYR A 45 -14.11 27.27 -9.44
N GLU A 46 -14.25 26.31 -10.36
CA GLU A 46 -15.49 26.05 -11.09
C GLU A 46 -16.62 25.53 -10.18
N LEU A 47 -16.27 24.93 -9.04
CA LEU A 47 -17.20 24.43 -8.04
C LEU A 47 -17.36 25.40 -6.85
N GLY A 48 -16.82 26.62 -6.97
CA GLY A 48 -16.87 27.63 -5.91
C GLY A 48 -15.85 27.42 -4.79
N GLY A 49 -14.82 26.59 -5.01
CA GLY A 49 -13.68 26.47 -4.11
C GLY A 49 -12.55 27.46 -4.45
N GLU A 50 -11.51 27.47 -3.62
CA GLU A 50 -10.32 28.35 -3.77
C GLU A 50 -9.07 27.56 -4.18
N ALA A 51 -9.24 26.29 -4.57
CA ALA A 51 -8.16 25.37 -4.90
C ALA A 51 -7.07 25.29 -3.81
N VAL A 52 -7.49 25.42 -2.54
CA VAL A 52 -6.60 25.36 -1.40
C VAL A 52 -5.97 23.97 -1.30
N LEU A 53 -4.68 23.93 -0.98
CA LEU A 53 -3.96 22.67 -0.90
C LEU A 53 -4.42 21.83 0.31
N ASP A 54 -5.04 20.69 0.04
CA ASP A 54 -5.22 19.65 1.06
C ASP A 54 -3.96 18.78 1.18
N ILE A 55 -3.25 18.95 2.29
CA ILE A 55 -2.02 18.21 2.61
C ILE A 55 -2.30 16.71 2.77
N LYS A 56 -3.43 16.34 3.37
CA LYS A 56 -3.76 14.93 3.65
C LYS A 56 -3.97 14.18 2.33
N LEU A 57 -4.85 14.71 1.48
CA LEU A 57 -5.08 14.17 0.15
C LEU A 57 -3.82 14.18 -0.73
N ARG A 58 -2.98 15.21 -0.63
CA ARG A 58 -1.69 15.26 -1.34
C ARG A 58 -0.75 14.13 -0.88
N ASN A 59 -0.60 13.92 0.42
CA ASN A 59 0.27 12.88 0.95
C ASN A 59 -0.24 11.48 0.57
N GLU A 60 -1.55 11.25 0.68
CA GLU A 60 -2.18 10.02 0.18
C GLU A 60 -1.91 9.80 -1.32
N SER A 61 -2.02 10.86 -2.13
CA SER A 61 -1.70 10.79 -3.56
C SER A 61 -0.23 10.44 -3.83
N ILE A 62 0.70 10.95 -3.02
CA ILE A 62 2.12 10.58 -3.10
C ILE A 62 2.31 9.10 -2.80
N TYR A 63 1.67 8.58 -1.75
CA TYR A 63 1.74 7.15 -1.41
C TYR A 63 1.08 6.27 -2.48
N MET A 64 0.00 6.74 -3.11
CA MET A 64 -0.62 6.05 -4.24
C MET A 64 0.30 6.00 -5.47
N LYS A 65 1.02 7.09 -5.77
CA LYS A 65 2.06 7.09 -6.81
C LYS A 65 3.23 6.18 -6.47
N LEU A 66 3.59 6.06 -5.19
CA LEU A 66 4.60 5.11 -4.74
C LEU A 66 4.11 3.66 -4.94
N ALA A 67 2.85 3.36 -4.62
CA ALA A 67 2.23 2.06 -4.85
C ALA A 67 2.19 1.71 -6.34
N GLN A 68 1.85 2.66 -7.22
CA GLN A 68 1.92 2.50 -8.67
C GLN A 68 3.33 2.06 -9.11
N LYS A 69 4.36 2.81 -8.71
CA LYS A 69 5.77 2.49 -9.03
C LYS A 69 6.21 1.15 -8.46
N PHE A 70 5.68 0.76 -7.31
CA PHE A 70 5.94 -0.54 -6.70
C PHE A 70 5.39 -1.68 -7.55
N VAL A 71 4.14 -1.57 -8.00
CA VAL A 71 3.48 -2.57 -8.86
C VAL A 71 4.18 -2.68 -10.22
N GLU A 72 4.61 -1.56 -10.80
CA GLU A 72 5.36 -1.54 -12.05
C GLU A 72 6.73 -2.24 -11.94
N GLY A 73 7.29 -2.39 -10.72
CA GLY A 73 8.55 -3.11 -10.48
C GLY A 73 9.80 -2.43 -11.05
N LEU A 74 9.68 -1.20 -11.57
CA LEU A 74 10.72 -0.52 -12.34
C LEU A 74 11.89 0.00 -11.50
N MET A 75 11.79 -0.02 -10.17
CA MET A 75 12.76 0.62 -9.28
C MET A 75 13.42 -0.38 -8.33
N ARG A 76 14.74 -0.21 -8.09
CA ARG A 76 15.54 -1.12 -7.25
C ARG A 76 15.01 -1.27 -5.82
N TRP A 77 14.41 -0.23 -5.25
CA TRP A 77 13.86 -0.27 -3.88
C TRP A 77 12.68 -1.23 -3.75
N THR A 78 11.99 -1.58 -4.85
CA THR A 78 10.83 -2.48 -4.82
C THR A 78 11.21 -3.89 -4.37
N GLY A 79 12.39 -4.39 -4.75
CA GLY A 79 12.91 -5.67 -4.27
C GLY A 79 13.11 -5.67 -2.76
N VAL A 80 13.76 -4.62 -2.23
CA VAL A 80 13.97 -4.46 -0.78
C VAL A 80 12.64 -4.34 -0.04
N ALA A 81 11.70 -3.58 -0.59
CA ALA A 81 10.37 -3.43 0.01
C ALA A 81 9.60 -4.76 0.04
N LYS A 82 9.69 -5.60 -0.99
CA LYS A 82 9.11 -6.95 -1.00
C LYS A 82 9.69 -7.81 0.12
N ASP A 83 11.01 -7.79 0.30
CA ASP A 83 11.67 -8.57 1.35
C ASP A 83 11.27 -8.09 2.76
N LEU A 84 11.20 -6.77 2.97
CA LEU A 84 10.71 -6.19 4.22
C LEU A 84 9.23 -6.56 4.49
N MET A 85 8.37 -6.49 3.46
CA MET A 85 6.96 -6.91 3.57
C MET A 85 6.84 -8.39 3.93
N PHE A 86 7.66 -9.25 3.32
CA PHE A 86 7.67 -10.67 3.63
C PHE A 86 8.05 -10.94 5.10
N HIS A 87 9.08 -10.26 5.61
CA HIS A 87 9.47 -10.38 7.02
C HIS A 87 8.43 -9.81 7.99
N ASP A 88 7.56 -8.92 7.52
CA ASP A 88 6.48 -8.33 8.31
C ASP A 88 5.17 -9.13 8.27
N ILE A 89 5.14 -10.30 7.63
CA ILE A 89 3.94 -11.15 7.62
C ILE A 89 3.67 -11.67 9.04
N PRO A 90 2.43 -11.58 9.58
CA PRO A 90 2.09 -12.14 10.87
C PRO A 90 2.35 -13.65 10.92
N LYS A 91 3.02 -14.12 11.99
CA LYS A 91 3.31 -15.57 12.18
C LYS A 91 2.05 -16.44 12.13
N SER A 92 0.89 -15.91 12.51
CA SER A 92 -0.41 -16.60 12.43
C SER A 92 -0.83 -16.98 11.02
N ARG A 93 -0.24 -16.37 9.98
CA ARG A 93 -0.50 -16.71 8.58
C ARG A 93 0.30 -17.93 8.10
N ASN A 94 1.23 -18.44 8.90
CA ASN A 94 2.09 -19.59 8.59
C ASN A 94 2.79 -19.52 7.22
N ILE A 95 3.10 -18.31 6.74
CA ILE A 95 3.86 -18.10 5.51
C ILE A 95 5.34 -18.09 5.89
N THR A 96 6.06 -19.14 5.51
CA THR A 96 7.47 -19.31 5.87
C THR A 96 8.43 -19.13 4.70
N GLU A 97 7.90 -19.19 3.47
CA GLU A 97 8.69 -19.17 2.24
C GLU A 97 8.39 -17.94 1.41
N ARG A 98 9.47 -17.26 0.99
CA ARG A 98 9.40 -15.99 0.26
C ARG A 98 8.78 -16.14 -1.13
N ASP A 99 9.08 -17.24 -1.81
CA ASP A 99 8.59 -17.48 -3.17
C ASP A 99 7.08 -17.81 -3.21
N ALA A 100 6.49 -18.16 -2.06
CA ALA A 100 5.05 -18.30 -1.89
C ALA A 100 4.31 -16.95 -1.90
N ALA A 101 5.00 -15.88 -1.50
CA ALA A 101 4.43 -14.57 -1.24
C ALA A 101 5.14 -13.46 -2.06
N PRO A 102 5.20 -13.57 -3.40
CA PRO A 102 5.95 -12.63 -4.23
C PRO A 102 5.38 -11.21 -4.27
N HIS A 103 4.07 -11.03 -4.04
CA HIS A 103 3.44 -9.71 -4.21
C HIS A 103 2.13 -9.50 -3.44
N ILE A 104 2.14 -8.50 -2.55
CA ILE A 104 1.01 -8.20 -1.65
C ILE A 104 -0.29 -7.79 -2.38
N PHE A 105 -0.21 -7.09 -3.52
CA PHE A 105 -1.40 -6.65 -4.25
C PHE A 105 -1.97 -7.69 -5.23
N LEU A 106 -1.28 -8.82 -5.44
CA LEU A 106 -1.73 -9.91 -6.31
C LEU A 106 -2.26 -11.12 -5.52
N GLN A 107 -2.16 -11.07 -4.18
CA GLN A 107 -2.40 -12.21 -3.30
C GLN A 107 -3.24 -11.81 -2.08
N THR A 108 -3.68 -12.79 -1.29
CA THR A 108 -4.59 -12.58 -0.15
C THR A 108 -3.90 -12.44 1.22
N TRP A 109 -2.56 -12.50 1.25
CA TRP A 109 -1.80 -12.31 2.48
C TRP A 109 -1.60 -10.83 2.81
N ASP A 110 -1.24 -10.56 4.06
CA ASP A 110 -1.15 -9.21 4.61
C ASP A 110 0.06 -9.11 5.58
N THR A 111 0.57 -7.90 5.76
CA THR A 111 1.60 -7.50 6.73
C THR A 111 0.96 -7.19 8.10
N MET A 112 1.77 -6.84 9.10
CA MET A 112 1.23 -6.40 10.39
C MET A 112 0.53 -5.02 10.27
N LYS A 113 -0.44 -4.77 11.16
CA LYS A 113 -1.09 -3.45 11.30
C LYS A 113 -0.10 -2.45 11.94
N GLN A 114 -0.26 -1.13 11.69
CA GLN A 114 0.53 -0.11 12.39
C GLN A 114 0.38 -0.24 13.91
N GLY A 115 1.45 0.05 14.65
CA GLY A 115 1.42 0.00 16.11
C GLY A 115 1.50 -1.42 16.70
N ALA A 116 1.31 -2.46 15.89
CA ALA A 116 1.94 -3.75 16.18
C ALA A 116 3.47 -3.60 16.07
N ARG A 117 4.25 -4.62 16.45
CA ARG A 117 5.70 -4.67 16.23
C ARG A 117 6.07 -4.78 14.74
N THR A 118 5.45 -3.98 13.87
CA THR A 118 5.77 -3.91 12.44
C THR A 118 7.19 -3.40 12.30
N SER A 119 7.95 -4.10 11.46
CA SER A 119 9.32 -3.76 11.08
C SER A 119 9.36 -2.85 9.84
N LEU A 120 8.19 -2.53 9.28
CA LEU A 120 8.10 -1.76 8.06
C LEU A 120 8.44 -0.28 8.29
N PRO A 121 9.24 0.33 7.40
CA PRO A 121 9.37 1.78 7.34
C PRO A 121 8.00 2.45 7.15
N LEU A 122 7.83 3.63 7.77
CA LEU A 122 6.56 4.37 7.75
C LEU A 122 6.05 4.62 6.32
N SER A 123 6.94 4.94 5.37
CA SER A 123 6.59 5.16 3.96
C SER A 123 6.00 3.93 3.29
N THR A 124 6.59 2.75 3.54
CA THR A 124 6.13 1.47 2.98
C THR A 124 4.79 1.08 3.59
N TRP A 125 4.66 1.25 4.90
CA TRP A 125 3.42 0.96 5.59
C TRP A 125 2.29 1.90 5.13
N LYS A 126 2.54 3.21 5.05
CA LYS A 126 1.58 4.20 4.53
C LYS A 126 1.19 3.93 3.08
N MET A 127 2.12 3.45 2.26
CA MET A 127 1.84 3.02 0.89
C MET A 127 0.83 1.86 0.86
N ILE A 128 1.04 0.82 1.67
CA ILE A 128 0.13 -0.33 1.76
C ILE A 128 -1.24 0.11 2.30
N GLU A 129 -1.27 0.90 3.37
CA GLU A 129 -2.51 1.42 3.96
C GLU A 129 -3.30 2.26 2.96
N THR A 130 -2.65 3.20 2.29
CA THR A 130 -3.28 4.07 1.28
C THR A 130 -3.83 3.25 0.12
N ALA A 131 -3.04 2.31 -0.39
CA ALA A 131 -3.50 1.42 -1.46
C ALA A 131 -4.76 0.63 -1.05
N ARG A 132 -4.86 0.18 0.20
CA ARG A 132 -6.06 -0.48 0.73
C ARG A 132 -7.24 0.44 0.92
N LYS A 133 -7.01 1.65 1.44
CA LYS A 133 -8.05 2.69 1.57
C LYS A 133 -8.76 2.90 0.23
N TYR A 134 -7.99 2.93 -0.86
CA TYR A 134 -8.49 3.06 -2.23
C TYR A 134 -8.79 1.72 -2.93
N LYS A 135 -8.82 0.61 -2.19
CA LYS A 135 -9.16 -0.74 -2.69
C LYS A 135 -8.34 -1.19 -3.90
N LEU A 136 -7.05 -0.84 -3.94
CA LEU A 136 -6.13 -1.34 -4.94
C LEU A 136 -5.98 -2.86 -4.78
N ALA A 137 -6.55 -3.61 -5.71
CA ALA A 137 -6.51 -5.06 -5.76
C ALA A 137 -6.42 -5.53 -7.21
N PHE A 138 -5.96 -6.77 -7.40
CA PHE A 138 -6.04 -7.44 -8.69
C PHE A 138 -7.47 -7.96 -8.93
N ASP A 139 -8.31 -7.11 -9.54
CA ASP A 139 -9.70 -7.44 -9.90
C ASP A 139 -10.02 -7.12 -11.37
N PRO A 140 -9.38 -7.82 -12.33
CA PRO A 140 -9.64 -7.63 -13.75
C PRO A 140 -11.02 -8.18 -14.16
N PRO A 141 -11.81 -7.45 -14.97
CA PRO A 141 -13.13 -7.91 -15.41
C PRO A 141 -13.08 -9.16 -16.30
N LYS A 142 -11.98 -9.36 -17.04
CA LYS A 142 -11.70 -10.57 -17.81
C LYS A 142 -10.20 -10.81 -17.88
N VAL A 143 -9.77 -12.03 -17.57
CA VAL A 143 -8.37 -12.45 -17.58
C VAL A 143 -8.13 -13.46 -18.68
N THR A 144 -7.08 -13.27 -19.47
CA THR A 144 -6.64 -14.28 -20.44
C THR A 144 -6.09 -15.50 -19.72
N THR A 145 -6.16 -16.67 -20.34
CA THR A 145 -5.59 -17.90 -19.75
C THR A 145 -4.11 -17.74 -19.43
N LYS A 146 -3.37 -17.01 -20.27
CA LYS A 146 -1.96 -16.68 -20.04
C LYS A 146 -1.73 -15.94 -18.73
N ILE A 147 -2.50 -14.86 -18.47
CA ILE A 147 -2.34 -14.09 -17.23
C ILE A 147 -2.74 -14.94 -16.01
N LYS A 148 -3.75 -15.81 -16.11
CA LYS A 148 -4.10 -16.74 -15.03
C LYS A 148 -2.94 -17.69 -14.70
N GLN A 149 -2.28 -18.19 -15.74
CA GLN A 149 -1.08 -19.02 -15.67
C GLN A 149 0.19 -18.25 -15.30
N ASP A 150 0.13 -16.92 -15.15
CA ASP A 150 1.26 -16.12 -14.65
C ASP A 150 1.02 -15.70 -13.19
N LEU A 151 -0.19 -15.87 -12.64
CA LEU A 151 -0.51 -15.52 -11.26
C LEU A 151 0.01 -16.57 -10.29
N PRO A 152 0.48 -16.16 -9.10
CA PRO A 152 0.91 -17.09 -8.08
C PRO A 152 -0.27 -17.99 -7.63
N VAL A 153 -0.11 -19.31 -7.77
CA VAL A 153 -1.09 -20.30 -7.27
C VAL A 153 -1.24 -20.22 -5.74
N TRP A 154 -0.14 -19.88 -5.07
CA TRP A 154 -0.05 -19.71 -3.63
C TRP A 154 -0.73 -18.41 -3.22
N TYR A 155 -1.59 -18.45 -2.19
CA TYR A 155 -2.38 -17.31 -1.70
C TYR A 155 -3.16 -16.55 -2.80
N HIS A 156 -3.62 -17.26 -3.84
CA HIS A 156 -4.33 -16.69 -4.98
C HIS A 156 -5.64 -15.96 -4.58
N PRO A 157 -6.01 -14.82 -5.20
CA PRO A 157 -7.19 -14.02 -4.86
C PRO A 157 -8.52 -14.73 -5.13
N GLY A 158 -8.58 -15.59 -6.15
CA GLY A 158 -9.75 -16.40 -6.48
C GLY A 158 -9.97 -17.63 -5.61
N ARG A 159 -9.26 -17.76 -4.48
CA ARG A 159 -9.33 -18.94 -3.62
C ARG A 159 -10.55 -18.90 -2.69
N ILE A 160 -11.17 -20.06 -2.49
CA ILE A 160 -12.23 -20.25 -1.49
C ILE A 160 -11.59 -20.35 -0.10
N ASN A 161 -11.99 -19.47 0.82
CA ASN A 161 -11.38 -19.28 2.14
C ASN A 161 -11.50 -20.50 3.09
N ASP A 162 -12.39 -21.45 2.78
CA ASP A 162 -12.70 -22.58 3.66
C ASP A 162 -11.73 -23.77 3.56
N LEU A 163 -10.77 -23.72 2.63
CA LEU A 163 -9.74 -24.74 2.48
C LEU A 163 -8.48 -24.32 3.24
N LEU A 164 -7.94 -25.20 4.10
CA LEU A 164 -6.65 -25.03 4.78
C LEU A 164 -5.56 -24.61 3.79
N THR A 165 -4.76 -23.58 4.11
CA THR A 165 -3.58 -23.18 3.33
C THR A 165 -2.66 -24.37 3.13
N PRO A 166 -2.37 -24.82 1.88
CA PRO A 166 -1.52 -25.98 1.65
C PRO A 166 -0.05 -25.76 2.07
N ASP A 167 0.30 -24.57 2.54
CA ASP A 167 1.58 -23.92 2.25
C ASP A 167 2.80 -24.36 3.09
N ASP A 168 2.67 -25.29 4.04
CA ASP A 168 3.78 -25.76 4.89
C ASP A 168 4.08 -27.27 4.80
N GLY A 169 3.19 -28.03 4.17
CA GLY A 169 3.36 -29.46 3.95
C GLY A 169 4.57 -29.79 3.07
N VAL A 170 5.21 -30.93 3.34
CA VAL A 170 6.35 -31.45 2.54
C VAL A 170 6.00 -31.53 1.05
N TYR A 171 4.75 -31.89 0.74
CA TYR A 171 4.26 -31.97 -0.63
C TYR A 171 4.18 -30.61 -1.32
N SER A 172 3.68 -29.57 -0.64
CA SER A 172 3.56 -28.23 -1.21
C SER A 172 4.93 -27.59 -1.42
N ARG A 173 5.88 -27.82 -0.50
CA ARG A 173 7.28 -27.44 -0.69
C ARG A 173 7.92 -28.16 -1.86
N CYS A 174 7.70 -29.45 -2.01
CA CYS A 174 8.17 -30.21 -3.18
C CYS A 174 7.58 -29.67 -4.49
N LEU A 175 6.28 -29.37 -4.51
CA LEU A 175 5.63 -28.78 -5.68
C LEU A 175 6.24 -27.43 -6.06
N ARG A 176 6.61 -26.62 -5.07
CA ARG A 176 7.22 -25.31 -5.27
C ARG A 176 8.70 -25.39 -5.66
N ASP A 177 9.52 -26.10 -4.89
CA ASP A 177 10.98 -26.07 -5.02
C ASP A 177 11.50 -27.09 -6.04
N CYS A 178 10.91 -28.28 -6.09
CA CYS A 178 11.35 -29.36 -6.98
C CYS A 178 10.59 -29.34 -8.32
N HIS A 179 9.30 -29.01 -8.29
CA HIS A 179 8.44 -29.01 -9.49
C HIS A 179 8.14 -27.60 -10.03
N LEU A 180 8.61 -26.53 -9.37
CA LEU A 180 8.47 -25.14 -9.81
C LEU A 180 7.03 -24.73 -10.13
N VAL A 181 6.07 -25.30 -9.41
CA VAL A 181 4.64 -24.97 -9.56
C VAL A 181 4.42 -23.60 -8.94
N MET A 182 4.35 -22.60 -9.81
CA MET A 182 4.18 -21.20 -9.42
C MET A 182 2.80 -20.66 -9.80
N SER A 183 2.08 -21.27 -10.74
CA SER A 183 0.85 -20.70 -11.29
C SER A 183 -0.27 -21.70 -11.54
N VAL A 184 -1.47 -21.16 -11.78
CA VAL A 184 -2.75 -21.89 -11.96
C VAL A 184 -2.96 -22.34 -13.40
#